data_AF-A0A2D0HPT7-F1
#
_entry.id   AF-A0A2D0HPT7-F1
#
_cell.length_a   1.000
_cell.length_b   1.000
_cell.length_c   1.000
_cell.angle_alpha   90.00
_cell.angle_beta   90.00
_cell.angle_gamma   90.00
#
_symmetry.space_group_name_H-M   'P 1'
#
loop_
_entity.id
_entity.type
_entity.pdbx_description
1 polymer ?
#
loop_
_entity_poly.entity_id
_entity_poly.type
_entity_poly.pdbx_seq_one_letter_code
_entity_poly.pdbx_strand_id
1 'polypeptide(L)' 'MIEEVENAEILLDLNNTKKLKADGNYYRIRVGNYRVGFTEDEGVITFIRVLHRKEMYRYFP' A
#
# COMPACT_ATOMS: atom_id res chain seq x y z
N MET A 1 -6.61 6.84 -7.43
CA MET A 1 -6.05 5.96 -6.38
C MET A 1 -7.13 5.11 -5.71
N ILE A 2 -8.05 5.66 -4.91
CA ILE A 2 -9.07 4.81 -4.25
C ILE A 2 -9.95 4.11 -5.30
N GLU A 3 -10.48 4.86 -6.25
CA GLU A 3 -11.26 4.28 -7.37
C GLU A 3 -10.45 3.26 -8.18
N GLU A 4 -9.14 3.47 -8.38
CA GLU A 4 -8.28 2.51 -9.10
C GLU A 4 -8.09 1.22 -8.31
N VAL A 5 -8.10 1.29 -6.98
CA VAL A 5 -8.02 0.13 -6.09
C VAL A 5 -9.35 -0.61 -6.06
N GLU A 6 -10.48 0.10 -6.06
CA GLU A 6 -11.82 -0.51 -6.09
C GLU A 6 -12.11 -1.23 -7.42
N ASN A 7 -11.57 -0.74 -8.53
CA ASN A 7 -11.77 -1.34 -9.86
C ASN A 7 -10.70 -2.38 -10.24
N ALA A 8 -9.69 -2.62 -9.39
CA ALA A 8 -8.63 -3.58 -9.68
C ALA A 8 -9.05 -5.01 -9.29
N GLU A 9 -9.08 -5.92 -10.26
CA GLU A 9 -9.25 -7.36 -9.98
C GLU A 9 -8.00 -7.96 -9.30
N ILE A 10 -6.81 -7.40 -9.56
CA ILE A 10 -5.53 -7.85 -8.99
C ILE A 10 -4.75 -6.63 -8.48
N LEU A 11 -4.56 -6.54 -7.16
CA LEU A 11 -3.87 -5.41 -6.50
C LEU A 11 -2.41 -5.22 -6.92
N LEU A 12 -1.77 -6.29 -7.39
CA LEU A 12 -0.37 -6.31 -7.83
C LEU A 12 -0.18 -5.75 -9.25
N ASP A 13 -1.23 -5.63 -10.07
CA ASP A 13 -1.15 -5.05 -11.42
C ASP A 13 -1.12 -3.53 -11.42
N LEU A 14 -1.44 -2.91 -10.28
CA LEU A 14 -1.18 -1.50 -10.07
C LEU A 14 0.35 -1.31 -10.03
N ASN A 15 0.91 -0.74 -11.10
CA ASN A 15 2.35 -0.46 -11.31
C ASN A 15 3.05 0.30 -10.14
N ASN A 16 2.27 0.84 -9.20
CA ASN A 16 2.73 1.58 -8.04
C ASN A 16 2.63 0.79 -6.72
N THR A 17 2.19 -0.46 -6.76
CA THR A 17 1.94 -1.32 -5.59
C THR A 17 3.07 -2.31 -5.39
N LYS A 18 3.53 -2.48 -4.15
CA LYS A 18 4.57 -3.46 -3.81
C LYS A 18 4.31 -4.09 -2.44
N LYS A 19 4.44 -5.42 -2.34
CA LYS A 19 4.46 -6.13 -1.06
C LYS A 19 5.71 -5.72 -0.26
N LEU A 20 5.51 -5.44 1.02
CA LEU A 20 6.57 -5.04 1.94
C LEU A 20 7.25 -6.26 2.55
N LYS A 21 8.51 -6.10 2.95
CA LYS A 21 9.27 -7.14 3.67
C LYS A 21 8.95 -7.07 5.16
N ALA A 22 7.70 -7.36 5.50
CA ALA A 22 7.23 -7.47 6.87
C ALA A 22 6.48 -8.79 7.01
N ASP A 23 6.41 -9.32 8.24
CA ASP A 23 5.58 -10.49 8.51
C ASP A 23 4.11 -10.13 8.26
N GLY A 24 3.43 -10.90 7.40
CA GLY A 24 2.03 -10.70 7.03
C GLY A 24 1.79 -10.08 5.64
N ASN A 25 0.55 -9.68 5.40
CA ASN A 25 0.07 -9.18 4.12
C ASN A 25 0.11 -7.65 4.06
N TYR A 26 1.32 -7.09 4.19
CA TYR A 26 1.54 -5.65 4.11
C TYR A 26 1.99 -5.21 2.72
N TYR A 27 1.38 -4.15 2.23
CA TYR A 27 1.63 -3.60 0.91
C TYR A 27 1.77 -2.08 0.96
N ARG A 28 2.33 -1.53 -0.12
CA ARG A 28 2.53 -0.09 -0.28
C ARG A 28 2.15 0.37 -1.67
N ILE A 29 1.35 1.44 -1.76
CA ILE A 29 1.10 2.18 -3.01
C ILE A 29 1.95 3.45 -3.03
N ARG A 30 2.64 3.72 -4.14
CA ARG A 30 3.35 4.98 -4.38
C ARG A 30 2.38 6.02 -4.94
N VAL A 31 2.30 7.18 -4.28
CA VAL A 31 1.54 8.34 -4.77
C VAL A 31 2.46 9.57 -4.74
N GLY A 32 3.14 9.81 -5.85
CA GLY A 32 4.15 10.88 -5.94
C GLY A 32 5.22 10.78 -4.83
N ASN A 33 5.24 11.77 -3.94
CA ASN A 33 6.14 11.84 -2.79
C ASN A 33 5.64 11.12 -1.53
N TYR A 34 4.42 10.60 -1.54
CA TYR A 34 3.81 9.86 -0.44
C TYR A 34 3.81 8.36 -0.72
N ARG A 35 3.63 7.59 0.34
CA ARG A 35 3.44 6.16 0.31
C ARG A 35 2.27 5.82 1.22
N VAL A 36 1.38 5.00 0.69
CA VAL A 36 0.21 4.53 1.41
C VAL A 36 0.47 3.07 1.77
N GLY A 37 0.53 2.78 3.06
CA GLY A 37 0.60 1.42 3.58
C GLY A 37 -0.80 0.86 3.76
N PHE A 38 -1.02 -0.37 3.31
CA PHE A 38 -2.30 -1.06 3.45
C PHE A 38 -2.07 -2.55 3.68
N THR A 39 -3.08 -3.22 4.23
CA THR A 39 -3.16 -4.68 4.31
C THR A 39 -4.29 -5.19 3.45
N GLU A 40 -4.15 -6.43 3.02
CA GLU A 40 -5.21 -7.21 2.37
C GLU A 40 -5.44 -8.48 3.18
N ASP A 41 -6.70 -8.72 3.51
CA ASP A 41 -7.17 -9.88 4.26
C ASP A 41 -8.53 -10.29 3.70
N GLU A 42 -8.64 -11.51 3.18
CA GLU A 42 -9.88 -12.06 2.58
C GLU A 42 -10.56 -11.12 1.56
N GLY A 43 -9.78 -10.40 0.74
CA GLY A 43 -10.30 -9.43 -0.24
C GLY A 43 -10.68 -8.07 0.35
N VAL A 44 -10.53 -7.87 1.65
CA VAL A 44 -10.73 -6.59 2.32
C VAL A 44 -9.43 -5.81 2.35
N ILE A 45 -9.45 -4.61 1.78
CA ILE A 45 -8.30 -3.70 1.79
C ILE A 45 -8.45 -2.69 2.92
N THR A 46 -7.48 -2.69 3.84
CA THR A 46 -7.43 -1.72 4.93
C THR A 46 -6.26 -0.78 4.74
N PHE A 47 -6.55 0.51 4.52
CA PHE A 47 -5.52 1.56 4.50
C PHE A 47 -5.08 1.89 5.92
N ILE A 48 -3.80 1.68 6.23
CA ILE A 48 -3.27 1.81 7.59
C ILE A 48 -2.63 3.19 7.79
N ARG A 49 -1.81 3.63 6.83
CA ARG A 49 -1.04 4.89 6.96
C ARG A 49 -0.79 5.55 5.61
N VAL A 50 -0.75 6.88 5.62
CA VAL A 50 -0.25 7.71 4.52
C VAL A 50 0.93 8.51 5.05
N LEU A 51 2.13 8.23 4.54
CA LEU A 51 3.36 8.88 4.99
C LEU A 51 4.12 9.48 3.81
N HIS A 52 4.75 10.63 4.02
CA HIS A 52 5.72 11.15 3.07
C HIS A 52 6.92 10.19 2.95
N ARG A 53 7.60 10.16 1.80
CA ARG A 53 8.71 9.20 1.54
C ARG A 53 9.80 9.21 2.59
N LYS A 54 10.05 10.38 3.17
CA LYS A 54 11.10 10.59 4.18
C LYS A 54 10.71 10.02 5.54
N GLU A 55 9.41 10.02 5.83
CA GLU A 55 8.85 9.51 7.10
C GLU A 55 8.65 8.00 7.06
N MET A 56 8.45 7.41 5.88
CA MET A 56 8.21 5.98 5.76
C MET A 56 9.38 5.13 6.30
N TYR A 57 10.64 5.56 6.13
CA TYR A 57 11.80 4.83 6.67
C TYR A 57 11.96 4.95 8.18
N ARG A 58 11.25 5.88 8.84
CA ARG A 58 11.30 6.05 10.31
C ARG A 58 10.19 5.29 11.02
N TYR A 59 9.06 5.06 10.34
CA TYR A 59 7.81 4.61 10.98
C TYR A 59 7.23 3.32 10.38
N PHE A 60 7.91 2.73 9.41
CA PHE A 60 7.55 1.45 8.80
C PHE A 60 8.71 0.48 9.09
N PRO A 61 8.45 -0.74 9.60
CA PRO A 61 9.51 -1.72 9.85
C PRO A 61 10.30 -2.07 8.58
#